data_AF-A0A365KBR4-F1
#
_entry.id   AF-A0A365KBR4-F1
#
_cell.length_a   1.000
_cell.length_b   1.000
_cell.length_c   1.000
_cell.angle_alpha   90.00
_cell.angle_beta   90.00
_cell.angle_gamma   90.00
#
_symmetry.space_group_name_H-M   'P 1'
#
loop_
_entity.id
_entity.type
_entity.pdbx_description
1 polymer ?
#
loop_
_entity_poly.entity_id
_entity_poly.type
_entity_poly.pdbx_seq_one_letter_code
_entity_poly.pdbx_strand_id
1 'polypeptide(L)' 'MATKQEKLAKLREADQAGVDVSSPKAVITHMLAQGDKDAVLWFYKKGSVEFDFDTYHKLVAELKAN' A
#
# COMPACT_ATOMS: atom_id res chain seq x y z
N MET A 1 3.52 -13.81 -2.91
CA MET A 1 2.58 -12.67 -2.71
C MET A 1 2.71 -12.24 -1.27
N ALA A 2 2.79 -10.94 -1.00
CA ALA A 2 2.87 -10.45 0.37
C ALA A 2 1.59 -10.79 1.15
N THR A 3 1.81 -11.16 2.40
CA THR A 3 0.79 -11.35 3.42
C THR A 3 0.11 -10.03 3.75
N LYS A 4 -1.07 -10.12 4.39
CA LYS A 4 -1.79 -8.95 4.89
C LYS A 4 -0.94 -8.11 5.85
N GLN A 5 -0.17 -8.76 6.74
CA GLN A 5 0.67 -8.10 7.73
C GLN A 5 1.81 -7.30 7.08
N GLU A 6 2.46 -7.84 6.06
CA GLU A 6 3.51 -7.14 5.30
C GLU A 6 2.96 -5.88 4.60
N LYS A 7 1.76 -5.97 4.01
CA LYS A 7 1.11 -4.81 3.39
C LYS A 7 0.77 -3.74 4.44
N LEU A 8 0.25 -4.13 5.59
CA LEU A 8 -0.06 -3.19 6.69
C LEU A 8 1.20 -2.54 7.26
N ALA A 9 2.30 -3.30 7.38
CA ALA A 9 3.59 -2.75 7.80
C ALA A 9 4.08 -1.67 6.84
N LYS A 10 4.03 -1.92 5.53
CA LYS A 10 4.40 -0.93 4.52
C LYS A 10 3.51 0.31 4.50
N LEU A 11 2.20 0.16 4.70
CA LEU A 11 1.30 1.31 4.83
C LEU A 11 1.60 2.12 6.10
N ARG A 12 1.96 1.46 7.21
CA ARG A 12 2.36 2.13 8.46
C ARG A 12 3.66 2.90 8.30
N GLU A 13 4.65 2.35 7.59
CA GLU A 13 5.90 3.06 7.27
C GLU A 13 5.61 4.36 6.49
N ALA A 14 4.74 4.30 5.48
CA ALA A 14 4.35 5.47 4.70
C ALA A 14 3.59 6.50 5.56
N ASP A 15 2.66 6.06 6.40
CA ASP A 15 1.92 6.92 7.34
C ASP A 15 2.87 7.64 8.32
N GLN A 16 3.82 6.91 8.89
CA GLN A 16 4.86 7.45 9.77
C GLN A 16 5.79 8.44 9.06
N ALA A 17 5.98 8.29 7.75
CA ALA A 17 6.71 9.24 6.92
C ALA A 17 5.88 10.47 6.52
N GLY A 18 4.64 10.59 7.00
CA GLY A 18 3.73 11.71 6.71
C GLY A 18 3.05 11.62 5.35
N VAL A 19 3.05 10.44 4.71
CA VAL A 19 2.36 10.23 3.44
C VAL A 19 0.87 10.06 3.71
N ASP A 20 0.03 10.73 2.92
CA ASP A 20 -1.41 10.49 2.95
C ASP A 20 -1.74 9.08 2.43
N VAL A 21 -1.89 8.13 3.36
CA VAL A 21 -2.25 6.75 3.04
C VAL A 21 -3.65 6.58 2.45
N SER A 22 -4.51 7.60 2.52
CA SER A 22 -5.81 7.57 1.84
C SER A 22 -5.69 7.79 0.32
N SER A 23 -4.54 8.30 -0.15
CA SER A 23 -4.21 8.45 -1.56
C SER A 23 -3.29 7.30 -2.01
N PRO A 24 -3.82 6.30 -2.74
CA PRO A 24 -3.00 5.21 -3.28
C PRO A 24 -1.84 5.74 -4.12
N LYS A 25 -2.07 6.81 -4.89
CA LYS A 25 -1.03 7.46 -5.68
C LYS A 25 0.12 7.99 -4.82
N ALA A 26 -0.18 8.62 -3.68
CA ALA A 26 0.85 9.16 -2.79
C ALA A 26 1.72 8.03 -2.21
N VAL A 27 1.08 6.95 -1.75
CA VAL A 27 1.79 5.77 -1.21
C VAL A 27 2.64 5.08 -2.26
N ILE A 28 2.10 4.84 -3.46
CA ILE A 28 2.86 4.22 -4.54
C ILE A 28 4.03 5.12 -4.95
N THR A 29 3.85 6.44 -5.03
CA THR A 29 4.93 7.39 -5.33
C THR A 29 6.04 7.32 -4.27
N HIS A 30 5.67 7.25 -2.99
CA HIS A 30 6.62 7.11 -1.88
C HIS A 30 7.42 5.80 -1.96
N MET A 31 6.75 4.67 -2.18
CA MET A 31 7.41 3.36 -2.33
C MET A 31 8.37 3.34 -3.53
N LEU A 32 7.95 3.89 -4.67
CA LEU A 32 8.81 3.98 -5.85
C LEU A 32 10.05 4.86 -5.58
N ALA A 33 9.90 5.96 -4.84
CA ALA A 33 11.02 6.82 -4.47
C ALA A 33 12.04 6.13 -3.55
N GLN A 34 11.60 5.15 -2.75
CA GLN A 34 12.46 4.31 -1.90
C GLN A 34 13.10 3.14 -2.67
N GLY A 35 12.70 2.89 -3.92
CA GLY A 35 13.15 1.75 -4.72
C GLY A 35 12.34 0.46 -4.49
N ASP A 36 11.25 0.52 -3.72
CA ASP A 36 10.40 -0.62 -3.35
C ASP A 36 9.43 -1.05 -4.48
N LYS A 37 10.00 -1.39 -5.65
CA LYS A 37 9.22 -1.74 -6.85
C LYS A 37 8.33 -2.97 -6.65
N ASP A 38 8.81 -3.96 -5.90
CA ASP A 38 8.04 -5.19 -5.65
C ASP A 38 6.86 -4.95 -4.71
N ALA A 39 7.00 -4.04 -3.74
CA ALA A 39 5.93 -3.70 -2.80
C ALA A 39 4.76 -3.02 -3.49
N VAL A 40 5.03 -2.19 -4.49
CA VAL A 40 4.00 -1.57 -5.35
C VAL A 40 3.10 -2.61 -5.99
N LEU A 41 3.67 -3.72 -6.48
CA LEU A 41 2.93 -4.80 -7.14
C LEU A 41 1.97 -5.55 -6.20
N TRP A 42 2.16 -5.45 -4.88
CA TRP A 42 1.29 -6.12 -3.91
C TRP A 42 -0.13 -5.53 -3.87
N PHE A 43 -0.30 -4.32 -4.37
CA PHE A 43 -1.58 -3.62 -4.43
C PHE A 43 -2.28 -3.73 -5.78
N TYR A 44 -1.76 -4.58 -6.68
CA TYR A 44 -2.40 -4.92 -7.94
C TYR A 44 -3.12 -6.27 -7.84
N LYS A 45 -4.19 -6.43 -8.63
CA LYS A 45 -4.90 -7.70 -8.73
C LYS A 45 -3.97 -8.77 -9.31
N LYS A 46 -4.09 -10.01 -8.83
CA LYS A 46 -3.26 -11.13 -9.27
C LYS A 46 -3.30 -11.30 -10.80
N GLY A 47 -2.14 -11.25 -11.45
CA GLY A 47 -2.02 -11.45 -12.90
C GLY A 47 -2.65 -10.33 -13.73
N SER A 48 -2.84 -9.14 -13.15
CA SER A 48 -3.45 -7.99 -13.80
C SER A 48 -2.63 -6.72 -13.57
N VAL A 49 -2.79 -5.77 -14.49
CA VAL A 49 -2.27 -4.40 -14.38
C VAL A 49 -3.25 -3.46 -13.66
N GLU A 50 -4.39 -3.99 -13.22
CA GLU A 50 -5.37 -3.23 -12.44
C GLU A 50 -4.95 -3.13 -10.97
N PHE A 51 -4.98 -1.90 -10.46
CA PHE A 51 -4.83 -1.64 -9.03
C PHE A 51 -6.05 -2.16 -8.27
N ASP A 52 -5.82 -2.83 -7.15
CA ASP A 52 -6.85 -3.38 -6.27
C ASP A 52 -7.24 -2.35 -5.21
N PHE A 53 -8.03 -1.36 -5.63
CA PHE A 53 -8.53 -0.29 -4.75
C PHE A 53 -9.34 -0.85 -3.57
N ASP A 54 -10.17 -1.87 -3.79
CA ASP A 54 -11.00 -2.46 -2.75
C ASP A 54 -10.16 -3.04 -1.61
N THR A 55 -9.14 -3.85 -1.96
CA THR A 55 -8.22 -4.40 -0.97
C THR A 55 -7.39 -3.30 -0.32
N TYR A 56 -6.91 -2.32 -1.08
CA TYR A 56 -6.14 -1.20 -0.56
C TYR A 56 -6.95 -0.41 0.49
N HIS A 57 -8.18 -0.01 0.17
CA HIS A 57 -9.02 0.77 1.08
C HIS A 57 -9.39 -0.02 2.34
N LYS A 58 -9.59 -1.34 2.25
CA LYS A 58 -9.77 -2.20 3.43
C LYS A 58 -8.55 -2.17 4.35
N LEU A 59 -7.34 -2.27 3.79
CA LEU A 59 -6.11 -2.22 4.56
C LEU A 59 -5.90 -0.85 5.23
N VAL A 60 -6.20 0.24 4.51
CA VAL A 60 -6.13 1.61 5.07
C VAL A 60 -7.14 1.80 6.20
N ALA A 61 -8.37 1.30 6.04
CA ALA A 61 -9.39 1.35 7.09
C ALA A 61 -8.94 0.60 8.36
N GLU A 62 -8.34 -0.59 8.19
CA GLU A 62 -7.80 -1.37 9.30
C GLU A 62 -6.59 -0.71 9.96
N LEU A 63 -5.70 -0.09 9.19
CA LEU A 63 -4.58 0.67 9.73
C LEU A 63 -5.08 1.80 10.65
N LYS A 64 -6.14 2.51 10.26
CA LYS A 64 -6.71 3.65 11.00
C LYS A 64 -7.64 3.27 12.15
N ALA A 65 -8.08 2.01 12.22
CA ALA A 65 -8.93 1.51 13.29
C ALA A 65 -8.16 1.10 14.56
N ASN A 66 -6.82 1.08 14.47
CA ASN A 66 -5.89 0.79 15.57
C ASN A 66 -5.15 2.05 16.00
#